data_AF-A0A0F9JNQ9-F1
#
_entry.id   AF-A0A0F9JNQ9-F1
#
_cell.length_a   1.000
_cell.length_b   1.000
_cell.length_c   1.000
_cell.angle_alpha   90.00
_cell.angle_beta   90.00
_cell.angle_gamma   90.00
#
_symmetry.space_group_name_H-M   'P 1'
#
loop_
_entity.id
_entity.type
_entity.pdbx_description
1 polymer ?
#
loop_
_entity_poly.entity_id
_entity_poly.type
_entity_poly.pdbx_seq_one_letter_code
_entity_poly.pdbx_strand_id
1 'polypeptide(L)'
;MTISKDNFIVVYRLGDTDSKEWAEYYAGKHNMSISNIGGSEKGKRWQVDGQLVGVGCSDEEILDSDGDFNKEVLFPIQGALEGNILTGNPSQESFTIWGIILGYNVPGGYYYREDPSQGEYRIISSTSRVARGCSKTDGSYNEFSLQVKNKLYDRSIYSRYGADDIQHSLIVSRIDAPTLLLAKQYVDQAEALNKKRIANGLFYIDPYSDKVGAEADDYRDLLLDFKNNLLPTLNLDSWSTTFLDPYIDVAIPFAREDSFMWSWFTNRAHSTFFQTNTASRAFFYNADYDGAETIRNINGNTWPILAMNGGYAACAGAMDDPTISGFLNPNAFFKSLFRGSTMGEAYLFSLPYLDWTMTLFGDPLSYVFFPGELVVDDDSIEENESWYLMSRELAKVSAYYYKQEQETIDIRNLVVDRTSSDIDAEQLIPLLNSSQKLYLSTSKDIRRSKSITSVRQLFAYPVQRYRYWGESQTFPPIDLYLTNQNFKVSRLLIDVVKNIDISEDNLLNEGWWEFEFELRDEVVDFVNYYFLLEVYNNPIMSHEYLEFTRNSYDIDNWLYEKEKDIFVPIPQIGVSSSYIGRKIRYQSREDTALIKYNEYLDRGETYYFRIIQYTRVPEMAYDYRNFEQIIYT
;
A
#
# COMPACT_ATOMS: atom_id res chain seq x y z
N MET A 1 -11.84 3.31 -10.49
CA MET A 1 -11.23 3.96 -11.67
C MET A 1 -9.88 4.47 -11.18
N THR A 2 -8.79 4.02 -11.79
CA THR A 2 -7.44 4.32 -11.33
C THR A 2 -7.00 5.65 -11.95
N ILE A 3 -6.34 6.51 -11.17
CA ILE A 3 -5.66 7.69 -11.71
C ILE A 3 -4.75 7.26 -12.85
N SER A 4 -4.80 8.00 -13.95
CA SER A 4 -3.91 7.81 -15.08
C SER A 4 -3.35 9.16 -15.54
N LYS A 5 -2.32 9.09 -16.38
CA LYS A 5 -1.76 10.24 -17.10
C LYS A 5 -2.82 11.06 -17.84
N ASP A 6 -3.91 10.45 -18.29
CA ASP A 6 -4.96 11.13 -19.06
C ASP A 6 -5.80 12.07 -18.18
N ASN A 7 -5.68 11.93 -16.86
CA ASN A 7 -6.34 12.79 -15.87
C ASN A 7 -5.48 13.97 -15.40
N PHE A 8 -4.30 14.17 -15.99
CA PHE A 8 -3.36 15.21 -15.56
C PHE A 8 -3.12 16.26 -16.64
N ILE A 9 -2.83 17.49 -16.21
CA ILE A 9 -2.25 18.53 -17.07
C ILE A 9 -0.87 18.94 -16.54
N VAL A 10 -0.02 19.39 -17.45
CA VAL A 10 1.34 19.87 -17.14
C VAL A 10 1.38 21.37 -17.39
N VAL A 11 1.68 22.13 -16.34
CA VAL A 11 1.73 23.59 -16.39
C VAL A 11 3.16 24.05 -16.62
N TYR A 12 3.37 24.95 -17.57
CA TYR A 12 4.68 25.54 -17.87
C TYR A 12 4.58 27.06 -17.97
N ARG A 13 5.71 27.76 -17.86
CA ARG A 13 5.79 29.22 -17.99
C ARG A 13 5.75 29.62 -19.46
N LEU A 14 4.70 30.34 -19.85
CA LEU A 14 4.49 30.79 -21.22
C LEU A 14 5.55 31.83 -21.61
N GLY A 15 6.26 31.58 -22.72
CA GLY A 15 7.34 32.45 -23.20
C GLY A 15 8.73 32.06 -22.68
N ASP A 16 8.82 31.07 -21.79
CA ASP A 16 10.07 30.44 -21.36
C ASP A 16 10.33 29.17 -22.17
N THR A 17 11.41 29.16 -22.94
CA THR A 17 11.79 28.02 -23.79
C THR A 17 12.14 26.80 -22.97
N ASP A 18 12.81 26.98 -21.83
CA ASP A 18 13.30 25.88 -21.00
C ASP A 18 12.15 25.26 -20.21
N SER A 19 11.23 26.09 -19.71
CA SER A 19 10.00 25.61 -19.07
C SER A 19 9.13 24.80 -20.03
N LYS A 20 8.97 25.29 -21.28
CA LYS A 20 8.23 24.55 -22.31
C LYS A 20 8.92 23.25 -22.69
N GLU A 21 10.24 23.29 -22.89
CA GLU A 21 11.04 22.10 -23.21
C GLU A 21 10.94 21.04 -22.10
N TRP A 22 10.96 21.46 -20.83
CA TRP A 22 10.74 20.57 -19.70
C TRP A 22 9.34 19.93 -19.74
N ALA A 23 8.29 20.71 -20.03
CA ALA A 23 6.93 20.19 -20.06
C ALA A 23 6.70 19.20 -21.21
N GLU A 24 7.27 19.48 -22.40
CA GLU A 24 7.29 18.55 -23.53
C GLU A 24 8.07 17.27 -23.19
N TYR A 25 9.17 17.39 -22.46
CA TYR A 25 9.94 16.23 -21.97
C TYR A 25 9.11 15.35 -21.03
N TYR A 26 8.47 15.94 -20.01
CA TYR A 26 7.60 15.22 -19.09
C TYR A 26 6.45 14.52 -19.84
N ALA A 27 5.73 15.26 -20.69
CA ALA A 27 4.64 14.70 -21.49
C ALA A 27 5.10 13.55 -22.38
N GLY A 28 6.28 13.65 -23.00
CA GLY A 28 6.89 12.59 -23.79
C GLY A 28 7.20 11.34 -22.97
N LYS A 29 7.77 11.50 -21.76
CA LYS A 29 8.08 10.37 -20.85
C LYS A 29 6.84 9.60 -20.41
N HIS A 30 5.74 10.31 -20.20
CA HIS A 30 4.47 9.70 -19.79
C HIS A 30 3.57 9.31 -20.97
N ASN A 31 3.98 9.56 -22.23
CA ASN A 31 3.12 9.39 -23.40
C ASN A 31 1.77 10.12 -23.26
N MET A 32 1.80 11.36 -22.77
CA MET A 32 0.62 12.23 -22.66
C MET A 32 0.19 12.71 -24.05
N SER A 33 -1.10 12.98 -24.24
CA SER A 33 -1.64 13.46 -25.51
C SER A 33 -1.28 14.94 -25.71
N ILE A 34 -0.33 15.19 -26.61
CA ILE A 34 0.10 16.52 -27.05
C ILE A 34 -0.52 16.90 -28.41
N SER A 35 -1.38 16.05 -28.98
CA SER A 35 -2.01 16.38 -30.25
C SER A 35 -3.09 17.44 -30.02
N ASN A 36 -2.84 18.65 -30.54
CA ASN A 36 -3.76 19.80 -30.63
C ASN A 36 -5.25 19.38 -30.64
N ILE A 37 -5.85 19.30 -29.45
CA ILE A 37 -7.31 19.25 -29.30
C ILE A 37 -7.75 20.65 -29.70
N GLY A 38 -8.20 20.78 -30.94
CA GLY A 38 -8.34 22.04 -31.67
C GLY A 38 -9.00 23.15 -30.85
N GLY A 39 -8.19 24.10 -30.38
CA GLY A 39 -8.67 25.20 -29.55
C GLY A 39 -7.54 26.02 -28.97
N SER A 40 -6.58 26.50 -29.77
CA SER A 40 -5.66 27.53 -29.28
C SER A 40 -6.42 28.85 -29.12
N GLU A 41 -7.05 29.09 -27.97
CA GLU A 41 -7.31 30.46 -27.56
C GLU A 41 -5.96 31.06 -27.15
N LYS A 42 -5.32 31.78 -28.07
CA LYS A 42 -4.14 32.58 -27.75
C LYS A 42 -4.56 33.78 -26.91
N GLY A 43 -4.72 33.57 -25.61
CA GLY A 43 -4.79 34.64 -24.63
C GLY A 43 -3.41 35.25 -24.39
N LYS A 44 -3.33 36.51 -23.96
CA LYS A 44 -2.05 37.13 -23.55
C LYS A 44 -1.43 36.50 -22.29
N ARG A 45 -2.15 35.61 -21.58
CA ARG A 45 -1.77 35.06 -20.27
C ARG A 45 -1.82 33.54 -20.16
N TRP A 46 -2.36 32.82 -21.14
CA TRP A 46 -2.29 31.35 -21.15
C TRP A 46 -2.42 30.76 -22.57
N GLN A 47 -1.95 29.52 -22.74
CA GLN A 47 -2.02 28.73 -23.98
C GLN A 47 -2.26 27.25 -23.64
N VAL A 48 -3.07 26.57 -24.43
CA VAL A 48 -3.34 25.13 -24.31
C VAL A 48 -2.81 24.40 -25.54
N ASP A 49 -2.12 23.28 -25.34
CA ASP A 49 -1.70 22.34 -26.38
C ASP A 49 -1.86 20.89 -25.88
N GLY A 50 -3.06 20.33 -26.06
CA GLY A 50 -3.42 19.03 -25.45
C GLY A 50 -3.41 19.10 -23.92
N GLN A 51 -2.59 18.25 -23.28
CA GLN A 51 -2.42 18.24 -21.82
C GLN A 51 -1.38 19.26 -21.30
N LEU A 52 -0.79 20.09 -22.17
CA LEU A 52 0.15 21.15 -21.78
C LEU A 52 -0.56 22.50 -21.64
N VAL A 53 -0.38 23.17 -20.50
CA VAL A 53 -0.98 24.48 -20.20
C VAL A 53 0.12 25.50 -19.90
N GLY A 54 0.34 26.44 -20.82
CA GLY A 54 1.26 27.55 -20.62
C GLY A 54 0.59 28.66 -19.82
N VAL A 55 1.24 29.18 -18.78
CA VAL A 55 0.77 30.31 -17.97
C VAL A 55 1.77 31.46 -18.00
N GLY A 56 1.29 32.68 -18.25
CA GLY A 56 2.12 33.88 -18.36
C GLY A 56 2.47 34.46 -16.99
N CYS A 57 3.36 33.79 -16.26
CA CYS A 57 3.85 34.18 -14.94
C CYS A 57 5.31 34.70 -14.98
N SER A 58 5.71 35.39 -13.91
CA SER A 58 7.09 35.78 -13.63
C SER A 58 8.00 34.56 -13.37
N ASP A 59 9.31 34.79 -13.40
CA ASP A 59 10.34 33.81 -13.01
C ASP A 59 10.64 33.81 -11.50
N GLU A 60 9.90 34.59 -10.71
CA GLU A 60 9.99 34.57 -9.25
C GLU A 60 9.50 33.22 -8.70
N GLU A 61 10.20 32.68 -7.70
CA GLU A 61 9.75 31.45 -7.04
C GLU A 61 8.60 31.73 -6.06
N ILE A 62 8.70 32.83 -5.32
CA ILE A 62 7.70 33.26 -4.33
C ILE A 62 7.16 34.61 -4.77
N LEU A 63 5.85 34.69 -5.04
CA LEU A 63 5.20 35.93 -5.45
C LEU A 63 4.89 36.83 -4.25
N ASP A 64 4.82 38.15 -4.50
CA ASP A 64 4.65 39.17 -3.46
C ASP A 64 3.31 39.11 -2.71
N SER A 65 2.26 38.55 -3.32
CA SER A 65 0.93 38.53 -2.75
C SER A 65 0.01 37.44 -3.32
N ASP A 66 -1.07 37.13 -2.61
CA ASP A 66 -2.19 36.31 -3.13
C ASP A 66 -2.80 36.90 -4.41
N GLY A 67 -2.84 38.24 -4.52
CA GLY A 67 -3.33 38.91 -5.72
C GLY A 67 -2.47 38.63 -6.95
N ASP A 68 -1.15 38.66 -6.79
CA ASP A 68 -0.21 38.33 -7.86
C ASP A 68 -0.27 36.85 -8.20
N PHE A 69 -0.35 35.97 -7.20
CA PHE A 69 -0.54 34.54 -7.42
C PHE A 69 -1.82 34.22 -8.19
N ASN A 70 -2.95 34.81 -7.80
CA ASN A 70 -4.21 34.61 -8.48
C ASN A 70 -4.13 35.05 -9.95
N LYS A 71 -3.47 36.18 -10.21
CA LYS A 71 -3.32 36.75 -11.55
C LYS A 71 -2.36 35.96 -12.44
N GLU A 72 -1.26 35.47 -11.90
CA GLU A 72 -0.15 34.86 -12.65
C GLU A 72 -0.29 33.33 -12.78
N VAL A 73 -0.87 32.67 -11.79
CA VAL A 73 -0.92 31.20 -11.72
C VAL A 73 -2.35 30.69 -11.67
N LEU A 74 -3.14 31.06 -10.65
CA LEU A 74 -4.43 30.41 -10.41
C LEU A 74 -5.47 30.67 -11.50
N PHE A 75 -5.76 31.94 -11.82
CA PHE A 75 -6.78 32.30 -12.81
C PHE A 75 -6.43 31.84 -14.23
N PRO A 76 -5.16 31.90 -14.69
CA PRO A 76 -4.76 31.27 -15.94
C PRO A 76 -5.08 29.76 -15.99
N ILE A 77 -4.79 29.01 -14.92
CA ILE A 77 -5.10 27.57 -14.85
C ILE A 77 -6.61 27.33 -14.83
N GLN A 78 -7.36 28.06 -14.00
CA GLN A 78 -8.82 27.98 -13.97
C GLN A 78 -9.43 28.28 -15.35
N GLY A 79 -8.96 29.33 -16.03
CA GLY A 79 -9.40 29.68 -17.38
C GLY A 79 -9.11 28.58 -18.40
N ALA A 80 -7.97 27.90 -18.29
CA ALA A 80 -7.64 26.75 -19.14
C ALA A 80 -8.58 25.55 -18.87
N LEU A 81 -8.93 25.30 -17.59
CA LEU A 81 -9.88 24.25 -17.22
C LEU A 81 -11.32 24.55 -17.68
N GLU A 82 -11.71 25.83 -17.77
CA GLU A 82 -13.02 26.26 -18.28
C GLU A 82 -13.07 26.34 -19.81
N GLY A 83 -11.96 26.73 -20.44
CA GLY A 83 -11.84 26.93 -21.88
C GLY A 83 -11.54 25.64 -22.64
N ASN A 84 -12.57 24.93 -23.09
CA ASN A 84 -12.56 23.88 -24.14
C ASN A 84 -11.51 22.73 -24.06
N ILE A 85 -10.65 22.62 -23.05
CA ILE A 85 -9.86 21.39 -22.77
C ILE A 85 -10.80 20.19 -22.54
N LEU A 86 -12.10 20.44 -22.27
CA LEU A 86 -13.10 19.45 -21.88
C LEU A 86 -14.33 19.33 -22.80
N THR A 87 -14.39 20.03 -23.93
CA THR A 87 -15.57 20.01 -24.85
C THR A 87 -15.19 19.81 -26.33
N GLY A 88 -13.93 19.45 -26.60
CA GLY A 88 -13.44 19.14 -27.94
C GLY A 88 -14.13 17.90 -28.53
N ASN A 89 -15.32 18.13 -29.11
CA ASN A 89 -16.24 17.18 -29.73
C ASN A 89 -17.18 16.45 -28.74
N PRO A 90 -18.51 16.69 -28.78
CA PRO A 90 -19.52 15.95 -27.99
C PRO A 90 -19.56 14.43 -28.25
N SER A 91 -18.80 13.95 -29.24
CA SER A 91 -18.63 12.53 -29.57
C SER A 91 -17.38 11.89 -28.95
N GLN A 92 -16.55 12.66 -28.22
CA GLN A 92 -15.46 12.13 -27.40
C GLN A 92 -15.79 12.34 -25.92
N GLU A 93 -15.60 11.31 -25.12
CA GLU A 93 -15.88 11.32 -23.67
C GLU A 93 -15.15 12.50 -23.01
N SER A 94 -15.87 13.26 -22.19
CA SER A 94 -15.30 14.38 -21.45
C SER A 94 -14.16 13.90 -20.55
N PHE A 95 -12.92 14.28 -20.86
CA PHE A 95 -11.77 14.02 -19.99
C PHE A 95 -12.03 14.68 -18.62
N THR A 96 -11.79 13.97 -17.52
CA THR A 96 -11.90 14.57 -16.20
C THR A 96 -10.49 14.78 -15.66
N ILE A 97 -10.12 16.04 -15.40
CA ILE A 97 -8.82 16.40 -14.82
C ILE A 97 -8.87 16.17 -13.31
N TRP A 98 -8.00 15.31 -12.82
CA TRP A 98 -7.88 14.93 -11.41
C TRP A 98 -6.61 15.49 -10.78
N GLY A 99 -5.65 15.90 -11.59
CA GLY A 99 -4.42 16.49 -11.08
C GLY A 99 -3.68 17.42 -12.03
N ILE A 100 -2.74 18.14 -11.44
CA ILE A 100 -1.97 19.21 -12.08
C ILE A 100 -0.51 19.07 -11.66
N ILE A 101 0.41 19.17 -12.61
CA ILE A 101 1.84 19.24 -12.34
C ILE A 101 2.31 20.65 -12.63
N LEU A 102 2.78 21.35 -11.59
CA LEU A 102 3.41 22.66 -11.74
C LEU A 102 4.88 22.46 -12.15
N GLY A 103 5.21 22.85 -13.37
CA GLY A 103 6.49 22.56 -13.98
C GLY A 103 7.62 23.53 -13.67
N TYR A 104 8.75 23.30 -14.36
CA TYR A 104 9.97 24.09 -14.23
C TYR A 104 9.70 25.59 -14.40
N ASN A 105 10.25 26.41 -13.50
CA ASN A 105 10.06 27.87 -13.46
C ASN A 105 8.63 28.40 -13.23
N VAL A 106 7.63 27.56 -12.91
CA VAL A 106 6.32 28.05 -12.44
C VAL A 106 6.43 28.46 -10.96
N PRO A 107 5.90 29.63 -10.53
CA PRO A 107 6.01 30.09 -9.14
C PRO A 107 5.53 29.04 -8.13
N GLY A 108 6.37 28.82 -7.12
CA GLY A 108 6.24 27.79 -6.09
C GLY A 108 5.36 28.18 -4.93
N GLY A 109 5.20 29.47 -4.65
CA GLY A 109 4.36 29.97 -3.56
C GLY A 109 4.15 31.48 -3.63
N TYR A 110 3.54 32.03 -2.58
CA TYR A 110 3.34 33.48 -2.44
C TYR A 110 3.29 33.90 -0.99
N TYR A 111 3.66 35.15 -0.72
CA TYR A 111 3.53 35.76 0.59
C TYR A 111 2.06 36.08 0.90
N TYR A 112 1.59 35.57 2.03
CA TYR A 112 0.29 35.90 2.62
C TYR A 112 0.49 36.66 3.93
N ARG A 113 -0.35 37.67 4.16
CA ARG A 113 -0.38 38.46 5.39
C ARG A 113 -1.82 38.52 5.88
N GLU A 114 -2.08 37.98 7.07
CA GLU A 114 -3.41 38.04 7.69
C GLU A 114 -3.77 39.48 8.08
N ASP A 115 -2.79 40.21 8.63
CA ASP A 115 -2.86 41.65 8.84
C ASP A 115 -1.66 42.32 8.15
N PRO A 116 -1.86 43.06 7.05
CA PRO A 116 -0.80 43.79 6.36
C PRO A 116 -0.03 44.78 7.26
N SER A 117 -0.60 45.19 8.39
CA SER A 117 -0.02 46.14 9.34
C SER A 117 0.82 45.50 10.46
N GLN A 118 0.72 44.19 10.69
CA GLN A 118 1.40 43.47 11.79
C GLN A 118 2.71 42.76 11.38
N GLY A 119 3.08 42.79 10.09
CA GLY A 119 4.42 42.42 9.63
C GLY A 119 4.76 40.92 9.56
N GLU A 120 4.02 40.04 10.24
CA GLU A 120 4.17 38.60 10.06
C GLU A 120 3.58 38.15 8.71
N TYR A 121 4.38 37.43 7.93
CA TYR A 121 3.98 36.85 6.67
C TYR A 121 4.11 35.33 6.74
N ARG A 122 3.39 34.63 5.86
CA ARG A 122 3.54 33.20 5.63
C ARG A 122 3.71 32.93 4.14
N ILE A 123 4.53 31.96 3.76
CA ILE A 123 4.60 31.49 2.38
C ILE A 123 3.61 30.35 2.15
N ILE A 124 2.57 30.63 1.36
CA ILE A 124 1.57 29.62 0.98
C ILE A 124 2.06 28.85 -0.25
N SER A 125 1.98 27.53 -0.19
CA SER A 125 2.36 26.66 -1.29
C SER A 125 1.42 26.81 -2.47
N SER A 126 1.99 27.00 -3.67
CA SER A 126 1.26 26.95 -4.94
C SER A 126 0.54 25.63 -5.13
N THR A 127 1.17 24.50 -4.74
CA THR A 127 0.54 23.17 -4.89
C THR A 127 -0.70 23.07 -4.01
N SER A 128 -0.61 23.53 -2.76
CA SER A 128 -1.73 23.55 -1.82
C SER A 128 -2.86 24.48 -2.29
N ARG A 129 -2.49 25.68 -2.76
CA ARG A 129 -3.46 26.66 -3.26
C ARG A 129 -4.13 26.24 -4.56
N VAL A 130 -3.40 25.67 -5.52
CA VAL A 130 -3.97 25.17 -6.79
C VAL A 130 -4.84 23.95 -6.53
N ALA A 131 -4.42 23.03 -5.66
CA ALA A 131 -5.19 21.83 -5.32
C ALA A 131 -6.62 22.17 -4.87
N ARG A 132 -6.76 23.19 -4.02
CA ARG A 132 -8.06 23.68 -3.58
C ARG A 132 -8.68 24.68 -4.55
N GLY A 133 -7.94 25.69 -4.99
CA GLY A 133 -8.46 26.78 -5.84
C GLY A 133 -8.96 26.32 -7.21
N CYS A 134 -8.45 25.21 -7.76
CA CYS A 134 -8.94 24.63 -9.02
C CYS A 134 -10.00 23.53 -8.81
N SER A 135 -10.30 23.15 -7.57
CA SER A 135 -11.48 22.31 -7.25
C SER A 135 -12.75 23.16 -7.21
N LYS A 136 -13.89 22.57 -7.60
CA LYS A 136 -15.20 23.22 -7.62
C LYS A 136 -16.13 22.62 -6.56
N THR A 137 -16.74 23.48 -5.75
CA THR A 137 -17.85 23.13 -4.87
C THR A 137 -19.09 23.84 -5.41
N ASP A 138 -20.19 23.11 -5.63
CA ASP A 138 -21.45 23.69 -6.15
C ASP A 138 -21.29 24.48 -7.47
N GLY A 139 -20.32 24.08 -8.30
CA GLY A 139 -20.07 24.68 -9.61
C GLY A 139 -19.16 25.92 -9.62
N SER A 140 -18.71 26.41 -8.45
CA SER A 140 -17.76 27.53 -8.34
C SER A 140 -16.40 27.09 -7.80
N TYR A 141 -15.34 27.78 -8.21
CA TYR A 141 -14.00 27.56 -7.66
C TYR A 141 -13.91 27.99 -6.20
N ASN A 142 -13.12 27.26 -5.42
CA ASN A 142 -12.99 27.51 -3.99
C ASN A 142 -12.14 28.77 -3.69
N GLU A 143 -12.75 29.74 -3.00
CA GLU A 143 -12.10 30.98 -2.54
C GLU A 143 -11.05 30.70 -1.46
N PHE A 144 -9.93 31.42 -1.47
CA PHE A 144 -8.85 31.25 -0.51
C PHE A 144 -9.33 31.34 0.94
N SER A 145 -8.89 30.41 1.78
CA SER A 145 -9.04 30.48 3.21
C SER A 145 -7.83 29.81 3.86
N LEU A 146 -7.20 30.51 4.79
CA LEU A 146 -5.98 30.03 5.42
C LEU A 146 -6.22 28.72 6.17
N GLN A 147 -5.33 27.73 6.01
CA GLN A 147 -5.31 26.50 6.81
C GLN A 147 -6.62 25.69 6.75
N VAL A 148 -7.16 25.47 5.55
CA VAL A 148 -8.40 24.71 5.38
C VAL A 148 -8.17 23.22 5.63
N LYS A 149 -8.94 22.61 6.52
CA LYS A 149 -8.89 21.15 6.74
C LYS A 149 -9.12 20.37 5.45
N ASN A 150 -8.19 19.48 5.13
CA ASN A 150 -8.33 18.57 4.01
C ASN A 150 -9.36 17.49 4.34
N LYS A 151 -10.47 17.45 3.60
CA LYS A 151 -11.53 16.43 3.79
C LYS A 151 -11.10 15.03 3.40
N LEU A 152 -10.00 14.89 2.64
CA LEU A 152 -9.47 13.63 2.18
C LEU A 152 -8.35 13.08 3.08
N TYR A 153 -8.00 13.83 4.13
CA TYR A 153 -6.99 13.44 5.11
C TYR A 153 -7.43 12.21 5.92
N ASP A 154 -6.51 11.25 6.08
CA ASP A 154 -6.66 10.04 6.91
C ASP A 154 -8.03 9.37 6.79
N ARG A 155 -8.38 8.95 5.57
CA ARG A 155 -9.68 8.31 5.30
C ARG A 155 -9.87 7.07 6.18
N SER A 156 -10.98 7.06 6.93
CA SER A 156 -11.35 5.91 7.76
C SER A 156 -11.62 4.64 6.95
N ILE A 157 -12.16 4.79 5.74
CA ILE A 157 -12.33 3.72 4.75
C ILE A 157 -11.47 4.08 3.55
N TYR A 158 -10.51 3.22 3.24
CA TYR A 158 -9.65 3.44 2.08
C TYR A 158 -10.43 3.27 0.78
N SER A 159 -10.27 4.25 -0.10
CA SER A 159 -10.65 4.20 -1.49
C SER A 159 -9.57 4.92 -2.30
N ARG A 160 -9.38 4.47 -3.54
CA ARG A 160 -8.59 5.24 -4.53
C ARG A 160 -9.24 6.60 -4.74
N TYR A 161 -8.43 7.59 -5.09
CA TYR A 161 -8.92 8.89 -5.46
C TYR A 161 -9.86 8.78 -6.66
N GLY A 162 -11.02 9.42 -6.58
CA GLY A 162 -12.07 9.31 -7.58
C GLY A 162 -12.77 10.64 -7.90
N ALA A 163 -13.77 10.58 -8.77
CA ALA A 163 -14.48 11.76 -9.26
C ALA A 163 -15.09 12.62 -8.15
N ASP A 164 -15.62 11.99 -7.09
CA ASP A 164 -16.22 12.70 -5.95
C ASP A 164 -15.18 13.47 -5.13
N ASP A 165 -13.90 13.12 -5.23
CA ASP A 165 -12.83 13.76 -4.46
C ASP A 165 -12.39 15.09 -5.08
N ILE A 166 -12.63 15.27 -6.38
CA ILE A 166 -12.29 16.48 -7.14
C ILE A 166 -12.97 17.71 -6.58
N GLN A 167 -14.16 17.56 -6.01
CA GLN A 167 -14.88 18.68 -5.39
C GLN A 167 -14.21 19.17 -4.10
N HIS A 168 -13.32 18.37 -3.52
CA HIS A 168 -12.61 18.67 -2.29
C HIS A 168 -11.19 19.17 -2.56
N SER A 169 -10.46 18.49 -3.45
CA SER A 169 -9.09 18.84 -3.79
C SER A 169 -8.61 18.08 -5.01
N LEU A 170 -7.86 18.74 -5.91
CA LEU A 170 -7.09 18.08 -6.97
C LEU A 170 -5.76 17.55 -6.43
N ILE A 171 -5.18 16.55 -7.10
CA ILE A 171 -3.80 16.12 -6.81
C ILE A 171 -2.84 17.09 -7.50
N VAL A 172 -2.05 17.83 -6.73
CA VAL A 172 -1.10 18.80 -7.28
C VAL A 172 0.29 18.52 -6.74
N SER A 173 1.25 18.58 -7.65
CA SER A 173 2.68 18.41 -7.37
C SER A 173 3.48 19.48 -8.09
N ARG A 174 4.73 19.64 -7.68
CA ARG A 174 5.69 20.54 -8.31
C ARG A 174 6.93 19.78 -8.76
N ILE A 175 7.38 20.02 -9.98
CA ILE A 175 8.70 19.56 -10.44
C ILE A 175 9.45 20.79 -10.93
N ASP A 176 10.36 21.27 -10.09
CA ASP A 176 11.15 22.46 -10.33
C ASP A 176 12.55 22.25 -9.76
N ALA A 177 13.53 23.00 -10.24
CA ALA A 177 14.93 22.81 -9.89
C ALA A 177 15.76 24.07 -10.17
N PRO A 178 17.04 24.12 -9.77
CA PRO A 178 17.91 25.24 -10.12
C PRO A 178 18.22 25.34 -11.61
N THR A 179 18.15 24.22 -12.34
CA THR A 179 18.44 24.17 -13.79
C THR A 179 17.49 23.21 -14.49
N LEU A 180 17.26 23.46 -15.79
CA LEU A 180 16.50 22.57 -16.67
C LEU A 180 17.00 21.12 -16.63
N LEU A 181 18.33 20.93 -16.61
CA LEU A 181 18.93 19.60 -16.57
C LEU A 181 18.51 18.82 -15.31
N LEU A 182 18.58 19.46 -14.14
CA LEU A 182 18.15 18.86 -12.88
C LEU A 182 16.64 18.59 -12.87
N ALA A 183 15.83 19.52 -13.39
CA ALA A 183 14.38 19.34 -13.49
C ALA A 183 14.02 18.12 -14.36
N LYS A 184 14.74 17.87 -15.46
CA LYS A 184 14.58 16.66 -16.28
C LYS A 184 15.09 15.40 -15.56
N GLN A 185 16.22 15.51 -14.86
CA GLN A 185 16.76 14.42 -14.06
C GLN A 185 15.76 13.94 -12.99
N TYR A 186 15.01 14.85 -12.37
CA TYR A 186 13.97 14.51 -11.39
C TYR A 186 12.83 13.69 -12.03
N VAL A 187 12.47 13.97 -13.28
CA VAL A 187 11.52 13.15 -14.04
C VAL A 187 12.11 11.76 -14.34
N ASP A 188 13.38 11.69 -14.72
CA ASP A 188 14.06 10.41 -14.97
C ASP A 188 14.17 9.54 -13.71
N GLN A 189 14.35 10.15 -12.53
CA GLN A 189 14.36 9.44 -11.25
C GLN A 189 13.00 8.80 -10.96
N ALA A 190 11.90 9.52 -11.18
CA ALA A 190 10.56 8.97 -11.07
C ALA A 190 10.29 7.85 -12.08
N GLU A 191 10.71 8.01 -13.33
CA GLU A 191 10.59 6.96 -14.35
C GLU A 191 11.39 5.70 -13.96
N ALA A 192 12.59 5.88 -13.40
CA ALA A 192 13.42 4.78 -12.93
C ALA A 192 12.75 4.01 -11.77
N LEU A 193 12.12 4.72 -10.83
CA LEU A 193 11.30 4.10 -9.79
C LEU A 193 10.13 3.33 -10.40
N ASN A 194 9.38 3.94 -11.32
CA ASN A 194 8.22 3.33 -11.98
C ASN A 194 8.55 2.08 -12.81
N LYS A 195 9.79 1.94 -13.28
CA LYS A 195 10.28 0.73 -13.95
C LYS A 195 10.59 -0.40 -12.97
N LYS A 196 11.21 -0.08 -11.84
CA LYS A 196 11.56 -1.07 -10.80
C LYS A 196 10.34 -1.48 -9.99
N ARG A 197 9.43 -0.54 -9.74
CA ARG A 197 8.19 -0.64 -8.96
C ARG A 197 8.36 -1.06 -7.50
N ILE A 198 9.47 -1.65 -7.09
CA ILE A 198 9.64 -2.23 -5.76
C ILE A 198 10.59 -1.36 -4.93
N ALA A 199 10.17 -1.06 -3.69
CA ALA A 199 11.06 -0.57 -2.64
C ALA A 199 11.95 -1.70 -2.16
N ASN A 200 13.27 -1.53 -2.27
CA ASN A 200 14.25 -2.57 -2.00
C ASN A 200 15.41 -2.10 -1.11
N GLY A 201 15.28 -0.91 -0.54
CA GLY A 201 16.24 -0.30 0.38
C GLY A 201 15.68 -0.15 1.79
N LEU A 202 16.49 0.46 2.65
CA LEU A 202 16.17 0.75 4.04
C LEU A 202 15.09 1.83 4.18
N PHE A 203 14.31 1.72 5.24
CA PHE A 203 13.48 2.79 5.76
C PHE A 203 14.21 3.51 6.90
N TYR A 204 14.56 4.78 6.72
CA TYR A 204 15.10 5.62 7.79
C TYR A 204 13.98 6.36 8.51
N ILE A 205 13.89 6.24 9.83
CA ILE A 205 12.89 6.94 10.63
C ILE A 205 13.45 7.58 11.90
N ASP A 206 13.22 8.88 12.05
CA ASP A 206 13.56 9.65 13.23
C ASP A 206 12.30 10.22 13.91
N PRO A 207 11.78 9.58 14.97
CA PRO A 207 10.58 10.04 15.65
C PRO A 207 10.83 11.10 16.73
N TYR A 208 12.06 11.59 16.93
CA TYR A 208 12.39 12.49 18.05
C TYR A 208 12.77 13.89 17.58
N SER A 209 12.40 14.90 18.37
CA SER A 209 12.82 16.28 18.19
C SER A 209 13.00 16.99 19.54
N ASP A 210 13.57 18.20 19.52
CA ASP A 210 13.69 19.07 20.68
C ASP A 210 12.39 19.83 21.01
N LYS A 211 11.31 19.63 20.24
CA LYS A 211 10.04 20.32 20.43
C LYS A 211 9.28 19.77 21.63
N VAL A 212 8.63 20.69 22.33
CA VAL A 212 7.89 20.42 23.56
C VAL A 212 6.46 20.95 23.45
N GLY A 213 5.53 20.29 24.15
CA GLY A 213 4.11 20.65 24.18
C GLY A 213 3.21 19.54 23.65
N ALA A 214 1.91 19.66 23.89
CA ALA A 214 0.94 18.62 23.57
C ALA A 214 0.97 18.21 22.09
N GLU A 215 1.01 19.17 21.16
CA GLU A 215 1.09 18.86 19.73
C GLU A 215 2.39 18.13 19.34
N ALA A 216 3.51 18.47 20.00
CA ALA A 216 4.78 17.79 19.79
C ALA A 216 4.73 16.36 20.32
N ASP A 217 4.15 16.16 21.50
CA ASP A 217 3.92 14.82 22.06
C ASP A 217 3.00 14.00 21.15
N ASP A 218 1.91 14.57 20.64
CA ASP A 218 0.98 13.90 19.73
C ASP A 218 1.67 13.48 18.42
N TYR A 219 2.50 14.34 17.83
CA TYR A 219 3.23 14.01 16.60
C TYR A 219 4.31 12.94 16.85
N ARG A 220 5.06 13.03 17.95
CA ARG A 220 6.00 11.99 18.37
C ARG A 220 5.29 10.64 18.50
N ASP A 221 4.18 10.61 19.20
CA ASP A 221 3.43 9.39 19.46
C ASP A 221 2.86 8.80 18.15
N LEU A 222 2.46 9.65 17.19
CA LEU A 222 2.10 9.24 15.83
C LEU A 222 3.27 8.57 15.09
N LEU A 223 4.48 9.14 15.15
CA LEU A 223 5.66 8.56 14.50
C LEU A 223 6.07 7.23 15.18
N LEU A 224 5.95 7.13 16.50
CA LEU A 224 6.21 5.90 17.24
C LEU A 224 5.17 4.82 16.95
N ASP A 225 3.90 5.17 16.84
CA ASP A 225 2.83 4.26 16.41
C ASP A 225 3.12 3.71 15.00
N PHE A 226 3.43 4.60 14.04
CA PHE A 226 3.82 4.19 12.69
C PHE A 226 5.01 3.23 12.71
N LYS A 227 6.09 3.59 13.42
CA LYS A 227 7.31 2.77 13.58
C LYS A 227 7.03 1.37 14.13
N ASN A 228 6.18 1.28 15.14
CA ASN A 228 5.98 0.02 15.88
C ASN A 228 4.89 -0.86 15.25
N ASN A 229 3.90 -0.28 14.56
CA ASN A 229 2.71 -1.00 14.13
C ASN A 229 2.59 -1.14 12.60
N LEU A 230 2.89 -0.10 11.82
CA LEU A 230 2.72 -0.14 10.36
C LEU A 230 4.02 -0.45 9.62
N LEU A 231 5.12 0.19 10.01
CA LEU A 231 6.41 -0.02 9.34
C LEU A 231 6.82 -1.51 9.27
N PRO A 232 6.63 -2.36 10.31
CA PRO A 232 6.95 -3.78 10.22
C PRO A 232 6.12 -4.53 9.18
N THR A 233 4.90 -4.05 8.85
CA THR A 233 4.04 -4.69 7.84
C THR A 233 4.44 -4.31 6.42
N LEU A 234 5.27 -3.27 6.24
CA LEU A 234 5.83 -2.89 4.93
C LEU A 234 6.97 -3.81 4.50
N ASN A 235 7.43 -4.74 5.37
CA ASN A 235 8.47 -5.72 5.08
C ASN A 235 9.76 -5.09 4.49
N LEU A 236 10.12 -3.92 5.02
CA LEU A 236 11.38 -3.24 4.76
C LEU A 236 12.23 -3.29 6.02
N ASP A 237 13.52 -3.55 5.83
CA ASP A 237 14.49 -3.28 6.88
C ASP A 237 14.48 -1.79 7.22
N SER A 238 14.56 -1.48 8.52
CA SER A 238 14.49 -0.10 8.98
C SER A 238 15.65 0.27 9.90
N TRP A 239 16.09 1.51 9.79
CA TRP A 239 16.98 2.16 10.73
C TRP A 239 16.20 3.24 11.45
N SER A 240 16.30 3.28 12.78
CA SER A 240 15.60 4.28 13.56
C SER A 240 16.44 4.83 14.69
N THR A 241 16.32 6.13 14.93
CA THR A 241 16.82 6.76 16.15
C THR A 241 16.03 6.24 17.36
N THR A 242 16.66 6.28 18.52
CA THR A 242 16.09 5.76 19.78
C THR A 242 15.95 6.84 20.86
N PHE A 243 16.68 7.94 20.73
CA PHE A 243 16.58 9.13 21.56
C PHE A 243 17.19 10.32 20.82
N LEU A 244 16.86 11.54 21.26
CA LEU A 244 17.53 12.75 20.81
C LEU A 244 18.83 12.94 21.59
N ASP A 245 19.96 13.01 20.89
CA ASP A 245 21.22 13.48 21.48
C ASP A 245 21.27 15.01 21.39
N PRO A 246 21.22 15.75 22.53
CA PRO A 246 21.21 17.21 22.52
C PRO A 246 22.54 17.83 22.03
N TYR A 247 23.56 17.01 21.75
CA TYR A 247 24.86 17.46 21.27
C TYR A 247 25.09 17.18 19.78
N ILE A 248 24.12 16.61 19.05
CA ILE A 248 24.22 16.27 17.63
C ILE A 248 23.02 16.84 16.87
N ASP A 249 23.29 17.67 15.86
CA ASP A 249 22.25 18.38 15.06
C ASP A 249 21.46 17.46 14.11
N VAL A 250 22.03 16.32 13.74
CA VAL A 250 21.45 15.38 12.76
C VAL A 250 21.53 13.97 13.34
N ALA A 251 20.40 13.45 13.80
CA ALA A 251 20.34 12.16 14.47
C ALA A 251 20.60 10.98 13.51
N ILE A 252 20.26 11.14 12.22
CA ILE A 252 20.69 10.23 11.14
C ILE A 252 22.03 10.77 10.58
N PRO A 253 23.17 10.08 10.71
CA PRO A 253 24.45 10.64 10.26
C PRO A 253 24.60 10.70 8.73
N PHE A 254 24.06 9.70 8.02
CA PHE A 254 23.99 9.62 6.56
C PHE A 254 23.00 8.53 6.16
N ALA A 255 22.43 8.64 4.96
CA ALA A 255 21.53 7.64 4.38
C ALA A 255 22.23 6.87 3.24
N ARG A 256 22.14 5.54 3.27
CA ARG A 256 22.72 4.64 2.27
C ARG A 256 21.79 3.44 2.05
N GLU A 257 21.73 2.96 0.80
CA GLU A 257 20.84 1.87 0.39
C GLU A 257 19.38 2.10 0.84
N ASP A 258 18.95 3.36 0.87
CA ASP A 258 17.63 3.79 1.35
C ASP A 258 16.57 3.76 0.25
N SER A 259 15.33 3.44 0.63
CA SER A 259 14.14 3.65 -0.20
C SER A 259 13.25 4.76 0.33
N PHE A 260 13.18 4.90 1.65
CA PHE A 260 12.34 5.89 2.32
C PHE A 260 13.10 6.56 3.45
N MET A 261 12.80 7.83 3.68
CA MET A 261 13.23 8.54 4.88
C MET A 261 12.11 9.42 5.40
N TRP A 262 11.83 9.29 6.70
CA TRP A 262 10.86 10.11 7.42
C TRP A 262 11.47 10.59 8.73
N SER A 263 11.85 11.87 8.79
CA SER A 263 12.48 12.45 9.97
C SER A 263 11.68 13.62 10.54
N TRP A 264 11.93 13.95 11.80
CA TRP A 264 11.28 15.06 12.48
C TRP A 264 12.31 16.07 12.98
N PHE A 265 12.21 17.30 12.50
CA PHE A 265 13.01 18.43 12.96
C PHE A 265 14.53 18.27 12.82
N THR A 266 14.98 17.40 11.93
CA THR A 266 16.39 17.35 11.56
C THR A 266 16.74 18.65 10.83
N ASN A 267 17.81 19.35 11.22
CA ASN A 267 18.04 20.73 10.78
C ASN A 267 18.36 20.88 9.28
N ARG A 268 19.64 20.95 8.91
CA ARG A 268 20.12 20.98 7.52
C ARG A 268 21.23 19.97 7.39
N ALA A 269 21.38 19.41 6.20
CA ALA A 269 22.41 18.41 5.93
C ALA A 269 23.50 18.96 5.01
N HIS A 270 24.65 18.28 5.02
CA HIS A 270 25.67 18.48 3.99
C HIS A 270 25.29 17.75 2.70
N SER A 271 25.82 18.17 1.55
CA SER A 271 25.54 17.55 0.25
C SER A 271 25.95 16.07 0.14
N THR A 272 26.76 15.59 1.08
CA THR A 272 27.22 14.19 1.18
C THR A 272 26.35 13.33 2.09
N PHE A 273 25.25 13.86 2.62
CA PHE A 273 24.34 13.13 3.51
C PHE A 273 23.74 11.90 2.82
N PHE A 274 23.26 12.07 1.59
CA PHE A 274 22.77 10.98 0.77
C PHE A 274 23.96 10.34 0.04
N GLN A 275 24.34 9.15 0.47
CA GLN A 275 25.40 8.40 -0.17
C GLN A 275 24.93 7.77 -1.49
N THR A 276 25.87 7.30 -2.30
CA THR A 276 25.58 6.50 -3.49
C THR A 276 24.72 5.29 -3.10
N ASN A 277 23.70 5.02 -3.90
CA ASN A 277 22.65 4.06 -3.58
C ASN A 277 22.32 3.21 -4.81
N THR A 278 22.13 1.91 -4.63
CA THR A 278 21.64 0.99 -5.67
C THR A 278 20.14 0.70 -5.56
N ALA A 279 19.60 0.87 -4.36
CA ALA A 279 18.18 0.81 -4.06
C ALA A 279 17.38 1.95 -4.70
N SER A 280 16.07 1.72 -4.85
CA SER A 280 15.13 2.69 -5.40
C SER A 280 14.75 3.70 -4.32
N ARG A 281 15.28 4.92 -4.39
CA ARG A 281 14.86 6.04 -3.54
C ARG A 281 13.48 6.52 -3.97
N ALA A 282 12.48 6.20 -3.17
CA ALA A 282 11.08 6.46 -3.50
C ALA A 282 10.61 7.81 -2.95
N PHE A 283 10.64 7.98 -1.63
CA PHE A 283 10.11 9.19 -1.00
C PHE A 283 10.92 9.65 0.22
N PHE A 284 11.14 10.96 0.30
CA PHE A 284 11.79 11.63 1.42
C PHE A 284 10.85 12.64 2.07
N TYR A 285 10.82 12.69 3.40
CA TYR A 285 10.21 13.78 4.14
C TYR A 285 10.96 14.08 5.44
N ASN A 286 11.17 15.37 5.69
CA ASN A 286 11.61 15.88 6.99
C ASN A 286 10.55 16.89 7.47
N ALA A 287 9.91 16.59 8.60
CA ALA A 287 8.96 17.49 9.23
C ALA A 287 9.70 18.67 9.87
N ASP A 288 9.86 19.75 9.10
CA ASP A 288 10.45 21.02 9.50
C ASP A 288 9.57 22.21 9.06
N TYR A 289 10.03 23.42 9.34
CA TYR A 289 9.25 24.63 9.09
C TYR A 289 9.52 25.26 7.73
N ASP A 290 10.73 25.12 7.18
CA ASP A 290 11.18 25.94 6.05
C ASP A 290 12.08 25.15 5.08
N GLY A 291 12.13 23.82 5.20
CA GLY A 291 12.96 22.99 4.34
C GLY A 291 12.61 23.13 2.86
N ALA A 292 11.40 23.55 2.51
CA ALA A 292 10.98 23.74 1.12
C ALA A 292 10.83 25.21 0.69
N GLU A 293 11.37 26.18 1.44
CA GLU A 293 11.27 27.60 1.09
C GLU A 293 11.69 27.87 -0.37
N THR A 294 12.76 27.21 -0.82
CA THR A 294 13.21 27.24 -2.22
C THR A 294 13.74 25.89 -2.68
N ILE A 295 13.41 25.51 -3.92
CA ILE A 295 14.05 24.39 -4.64
C ILE A 295 15.01 24.88 -5.76
N ARG A 296 15.06 26.20 -6.02
CA ARG A 296 15.85 26.79 -7.11
C ARG A 296 17.27 27.19 -6.72
N ASN A 297 17.64 27.10 -5.45
CA ASN A 297 19.00 27.39 -5.00
C ASN A 297 19.94 26.19 -5.22
N ILE A 298 20.81 26.25 -6.23
CA ILE A 298 21.77 25.17 -6.53
C ILE A 298 22.75 24.83 -5.40
N ASN A 299 23.03 25.80 -4.52
CA ASN A 299 23.90 25.61 -3.36
C ASN A 299 23.08 25.43 -2.07
N GLY A 300 21.78 25.20 -2.18
CA GLY A 300 20.89 24.99 -1.06
C GLY A 300 21.26 23.72 -0.30
N ASN A 301 21.25 23.82 1.03
CA ASN A 301 21.41 22.70 1.95
C ASN A 301 20.06 22.25 2.55
N THR A 302 18.96 22.70 1.95
CA THR A 302 17.61 22.37 2.35
C THR A 302 17.24 20.95 1.91
N TRP A 303 16.41 20.28 2.70
CA TRP A 303 16.20 18.85 2.54
C TRP A 303 15.61 18.41 1.20
N PRO A 304 14.57 19.05 0.64
CA PRO A 304 14.04 18.70 -0.67
C PRO A 304 15.09 18.78 -1.78
N ILE A 305 15.91 19.84 -1.82
CA ILE A 305 17.00 19.95 -2.80
C ILE A 305 17.99 18.81 -2.63
N LEU A 306 18.42 18.54 -1.39
CA LEU A 306 19.35 17.46 -1.10
C LEU A 306 18.79 16.07 -1.45
N ALA A 307 17.52 15.82 -1.15
CA ALA A 307 16.86 14.54 -1.42
C ALA A 307 16.69 14.30 -2.93
N MET A 308 16.18 15.30 -3.67
CA MET A 308 16.02 15.18 -5.12
C MET A 308 17.39 15.01 -5.82
N ASN A 309 18.42 15.76 -5.39
CA ASN A 309 19.79 15.56 -5.87
C ASN A 309 20.37 14.20 -5.46
N GLY A 310 19.97 13.68 -4.30
CA GLY A 310 20.29 12.35 -3.82
C GLY A 310 19.65 11.24 -4.68
N GLY A 311 18.62 11.52 -5.46
CA GLY A 311 17.98 10.52 -6.32
C GLY A 311 16.60 10.07 -5.88
N TYR A 312 15.98 10.73 -4.90
CA TYR A 312 14.59 10.46 -4.54
C TYR A 312 13.66 10.86 -5.68
N ALA A 313 12.73 9.96 -6.03
CA ALA A 313 11.71 10.23 -7.04
C ALA A 313 10.72 11.34 -6.61
N ALA A 314 10.46 11.45 -5.31
CA ALA A 314 9.63 12.50 -4.74
C ALA A 314 10.08 12.86 -3.32
N CYS A 315 9.73 14.06 -2.90
CA CYS A 315 9.85 14.48 -1.51
C CYS A 315 8.76 15.49 -1.15
N ALA A 316 8.56 15.73 0.14
CA ALA A 316 7.71 16.81 0.61
C ALA A 316 8.44 17.72 1.60
N GLY A 317 7.95 18.94 1.75
CA GLY A 317 8.46 19.89 2.74
C GLY A 317 7.60 21.14 2.83
N ALA A 318 7.76 21.87 3.94
CA ALA A 318 7.04 23.11 4.19
C ALA A 318 7.81 24.32 3.64
N MET A 319 7.10 25.20 2.93
CA MET A 319 7.68 26.45 2.42
C MET A 319 7.82 27.52 3.51
N ASP A 320 7.07 27.38 4.60
CA ASP A 320 7.05 28.21 5.81
C ASP A 320 6.35 27.43 6.94
N ASP A 321 6.41 27.90 8.19
CA ASP A 321 6.01 27.16 9.38
C ASP A 321 4.57 26.60 9.25
N PRO A 322 4.42 25.26 9.07
CA PRO A 322 3.14 24.61 8.91
C PRO A 322 2.42 24.42 10.25
N THR A 323 3.04 24.78 11.38
CA THR A 323 2.79 24.27 12.73
C THR A 323 2.95 22.75 12.82
N ILE A 324 3.07 22.22 14.04
CA ILE A 324 3.20 20.76 14.24
C ILE A 324 1.94 20.04 13.71
N SER A 325 0.77 20.63 13.90
CA SER A 325 -0.50 20.10 13.39
C SER A 325 -0.57 19.99 11.86
N GLY A 326 0.29 20.72 11.13
CA GLY A 326 0.32 20.72 9.67
C GLY A 326 1.30 19.72 9.05
N PHE A 327 2.03 18.96 9.85
CA PHE A 327 2.94 17.93 9.34
C PHE A 327 2.19 16.74 8.73
N LEU A 328 2.83 16.09 7.76
CA LEU A 328 2.29 14.90 7.12
C LEU A 328 2.13 13.76 8.13
N ASN A 329 1.10 12.94 7.92
CA ASN A 329 0.83 11.74 8.70
C ASN A 329 1.40 10.49 8.00
N PRO A 330 2.43 9.82 8.56
CA PRO A 330 3.05 8.66 7.93
C PRO A 330 2.10 7.45 7.87
N ASN A 331 1.22 7.28 8.85
CA ASN A 331 0.25 6.20 8.83
C ASN A 331 -0.68 6.31 7.63
N ALA A 332 -1.24 7.50 7.38
CA ALA A 332 -2.11 7.73 6.22
C ALA A 332 -1.34 7.59 4.90
N PHE A 333 -0.11 8.12 4.83
CA PHE A 333 0.75 8.03 3.65
C PHE A 333 1.05 6.57 3.27
N PHE A 334 1.64 5.81 4.19
CA PHE A 334 2.10 4.45 3.91
C PHE A 334 0.96 3.43 3.85
N LYS A 335 -0.15 3.60 4.60
CA LYS A 335 -1.35 2.76 4.39
C LYS A 335 -1.91 2.93 2.99
N SER A 336 -1.78 4.13 2.40
CA SER A 336 -2.27 4.39 1.06
C SER A 336 -1.34 3.79 0.00
N LEU A 337 -0.03 4.02 0.12
CA LEU A 337 0.96 3.41 -0.77
C LEU A 337 0.88 1.88 -0.73
N PHE A 338 0.79 1.28 0.46
CA PHE A 338 0.64 -0.17 0.65
C PHE A 338 -0.64 -0.74 0.03
N ARG A 339 -1.61 0.11 -0.32
CA ARG A 339 -2.84 -0.29 -1.01
C ARG A 339 -2.83 0.09 -2.51
N GLY A 340 -1.65 0.44 -3.02
CA GLY A 340 -1.39 0.73 -4.42
C GLY A 340 -1.66 2.17 -4.86
N SER A 341 -1.91 3.11 -3.93
CA SER A 341 -2.02 4.53 -4.26
C SER A 341 -0.76 5.07 -4.96
N THR A 342 -0.92 6.05 -5.83
CA THR A 342 0.22 6.81 -6.35
C THR A 342 0.85 7.69 -5.27
N MET A 343 2.05 8.19 -5.52
CA MET A 343 2.73 9.15 -4.66
C MET A 343 1.87 10.39 -4.38
N GLY A 344 1.19 10.91 -5.40
CA GLY A 344 0.29 12.06 -5.27
C GLY A 344 -0.94 11.78 -4.41
N GLU A 345 -1.56 10.60 -4.55
CA GLU A 345 -2.68 10.18 -3.71
C GLU A 345 -2.24 10.02 -2.25
N ALA A 346 -1.12 9.32 -2.01
CA ALA A 346 -0.60 9.10 -0.66
C ALA A 346 -0.24 10.41 0.03
N TYR A 347 0.40 11.34 -0.69
CA TYR A 347 0.66 12.69 -0.19
C TYR A 347 -0.64 13.39 0.21
N LEU A 348 -1.62 13.46 -0.70
CA LEU A 348 -2.89 14.14 -0.45
C LEU A 348 -3.64 13.55 0.75
N PHE A 349 -3.63 12.23 0.92
CA PHE A 349 -4.30 11.57 2.06
C PHE A 349 -3.53 11.76 3.38
N SER A 350 -2.24 12.06 3.32
CA SER A 350 -1.40 12.36 4.49
C SER A 350 -1.40 13.83 4.91
N LEU A 351 -1.90 14.72 4.05
CA LEU A 351 -1.83 16.18 4.23
C LEU A 351 -3.01 16.70 5.07
N PRO A 352 -2.79 17.29 6.26
CA PRO A 352 -3.89 17.75 7.13
C PRO A 352 -4.61 19.00 6.62
N TYR A 353 -3.89 19.93 5.98
CA TYR A 353 -4.41 21.24 5.57
C TYR A 353 -4.08 21.60 4.12
N LEU A 354 -5.06 22.22 3.45
CA LEU A 354 -4.96 22.90 2.16
C LEU A 354 -4.90 24.42 2.36
N ASP A 355 -4.57 25.17 1.30
CA ASP A 355 -4.27 26.61 1.38
C ASP A 355 -3.24 26.89 2.50
N TRP A 356 -2.19 26.07 2.50
CA TRP A 356 -1.17 26.01 3.54
C TRP A 356 0.24 25.87 2.94
N THR A 357 1.25 25.63 3.77
CA THR A 357 2.67 25.77 3.40
C THR A 357 3.31 24.50 2.84
N MET A 358 2.69 23.33 3.05
CA MET A 358 3.24 22.03 2.64
C MET A 358 3.20 21.83 1.12
N THR A 359 4.28 21.30 0.55
CA THR A 359 4.46 21.08 -0.89
C THR A 359 4.96 19.67 -1.18
N LEU A 360 4.39 19.03 -2.22
CA LEU A 360 4.93 17.82 -2.83
C LEU A 360 5.83 18.19 -4.01
N PHE A 361 7.07 17.70 -3.98
CA PHE A 361 8.00 17.75 -5.09
C PHE A 361 8.17 16.37 -5.72
N GLY A 362 8.21 16.30 -7.05
CA GLY A 362 8.36 15.05 -7.80
C GLY A 362 7.08 14.63 -8.53
N ASP A 363 7.14 13.47 -9.17
CA ASP A 363 6.06 12.99 -10.04
C ASP A 363 4.92 12.33 -9.24
N PRO A 364 3.69 12.88 -9.28
CA PRO A 364 2.56 12.39 -8.52
C PRO A 364 2.02 11.05 -9.05
N LEU A 365 2.40 10.66 -10.27
CA LEU A 365 2.02 9.40 -10.90
C LEU A 365 2.96 8.24 -10.53
N SER A 366 3.96 8.48 -9.68
CA SER A 366 4.90 7.44 -9.26
C SER A 366 4.21 6.36 -8.43
N TYR A 367 4.54 5.09 -8.71
CA TYR A 367 4.09 3.92 -7.96
C TYR A 367 5.26 3.24 -7.24
N VAL A 368 4.96 2.68 -6.07
CA VAL A 368 5.90 1.86 -5.31
C VAL A 368 5.15 0.73 -4.61
N PHE A 369 5.72 -0.46 -4.66
CA PHE A 369 5.25 -1.68 -4.02
C PHE A 369 6.27 -2.11 -2.97
N PHE A 370 5.77 -2.80 -1.95
CA PHE A 370 6.59 -3.25 -0.82
C PHE A 370 7.03 -4.71 -1.00
N PRO A 371 8.18 -5.13 -0.46
CA PRO A 371 8.59 -6.53 -0.53
C PRO A 371 7.54 -7.46 0.10
N GLY A 372 7.29 -8.62 -0.49
CA GLY A 372 6.30 -9.57 0.05
C GLY A 372 4.83 -9.24 -0.25
N GLU A 373 4.54 -8.06 -0.81
CA GLU A 373 3.38 -7.96 -1.70
C GLU A 373 3.65 -8.89 -2.88
N LEU A 374 2.72 -9.81 -3.16
CA LEU A 374 2.68 -10.41 -4.49
C LEU A 374 2.50 -9.22 -5.45
N VAL A 375 3.57 -8.82 -6.12
CA VAL A 375 3.47 -7.95 -7.30
C VAL A 375 2.70 -8.78 -8.31
N VAL A 376 1.38 -8.68 -8.24
CA VAL A 376 0.52 -9.28 -9.23
C VAL A 376 0.63 -8.34 -10.41
N ASP A 377 1.36 -8.78 -11.42
CA ASP A 377 1.40 -8.08 -12.69
C ASP A 377 -0.06 -7.98 -13.16
N ASP A 378 -0.58 -6.76 -13.36
CA ASP A 378 -1.97 -6.49 -13.72
C ASP A 378 -2.39 -7.28 -14.98
N ASP A 379 -1.42 -7.65 -15.82
CA ASP A 379 -1.60 -8.47 -17.03
C ASP A 379 -1.70 -9.98 -16.78
N SER A 380 -1.59 -10.46 -15.52
CA SER A 380 -1.50 -11.90 -15.18
C SER A 380 -2.44 -12.38 -14.07
N ILE A 381 -3.30 -11.51 -13.52
CA ILE A 381 -4.22 -11.93 -12.47
C ILE A 381 -5.34 -12.77 -13.10
N GLU A 382 -5.19 -14.09 -13.06
CA GLU A 382 -6.31 -14.95 -13.38
C GLU A 382 -7.38 -14.78 -12.28
N GLU A 383 -8.46 -14.07 -12.63
CA GLU A 383 -9.48 -13.64 -11.68
C GLU A 383 -10.07 -14.80 -10.86
N ASN A 384 -10.21 -15.97 -11.49
CA ASN A 384 -10.70 -17.17 -10.83
C ASN A 384 -9.72 -17.70 -9.78
N GLU A 385 -8.42 -17.67 -10.09
CA GLU A 385 -7.39 -18.06 -9.14
C GLU A 385 -7.33 -17.11 -7.95
N SER A 386 -7.46 -15.81 -8.20
CA SER A 386 -7.55 -14.81 -7.13
C SER A 386 -8.77 -15.05 -6.25
N TRP A 387 -9.92 -15.38 -6.85
CA TRP A 387 -11.12 -15.74 -6.10
C TRP A 387 -10.88 -16.97 -5.23
N TYR A 388 -10.24 -18.01 -5.78
CA TYR A 388 -9.90 -19.23 -5.06
C TYR A 388 -8.97 -18.96 -3.86
N LEU A 389 -7.89 -18.20 -4.07
CA LEU A 389 -6.96 -17.81 -3.02
C LEU A 389 -7.65 -16.99 -1.92
N MET A 390 -8.47 -16.00 -2.28
CA MET A 390 -9.25 -15.23 -1.31
C MET A 390 -10.20 -16.12 -0.51
N SER A 391 -10.83 -17.11 -1.15
CA SER A 391 -11.71 -18.06 -0.46
C SER A 391 -10.95 -18.88 0.59
N ARG A 392 -9.74 -19.33 0.25
CA ARG A 392 -8.88 -20.09 1.15
C ARG A 392 -8.42 -19.26 2.34
N GLU A 393 -7.94 -18.05 2.11
CA GLU A 393 -7.46 -17.18 3.20
C GLU A 393 -8.60 -16.74 4.12
N LEU A 394 -9.79 -16.44 3.58
CA LEU A 394 -10.98 -16.16 4.40
C LEU A 394 -11.43 -17.37 5.22
N ALA A 395 -11.26 -18.58 4.70
CA ALA A 395 -11.57 -19.80 5.44
C ALA A 395 -10.60 -19.99 6.62
N LYS A 396 -9.30 -19.76 6.42
CA LYS A 396 -8.29 -19.76 7.50
C LYS A 396 -8.61 -18.73 8.58
N VAL A 397 -8.94 -17.49 8.20
CA VAL A 397 -9.37 -16.45 9.15
C VAL A 397 -10.60 -16.91 9.94
N SER A 398 -11.56 -17.53 9.26
CA SER A 398 -12.78 -18.07 9.91
C SER A 398 -12.48 -19.22 10.87
N ALA A 399 -11.47 -20.04 10.56
CA ALA A 399 -10.95 -21.10 11.43
C ALA A 399 -10.27 -20.53 12.67
N TYR A 400 -9.44 -19.48 12.54
CA TYR A 400 -8.82 -18.82 13.69
C TYR A 400 -9.86 -18.26 14.66
N TYR A 401 -10.91 -17.61 14.15
CA TYR A 401 -11.99 -17.17 15.03
C TYR A 401 -12.77 -18.33 15.64
N TYR A 402 -12.92 -19.45 14.92
CA TYR A 402 -13.57 -20.65 15.45
C TYR A 402 -12.75 -21.28 16.57
N LYS A 403 -11.43 -21.37 16.43
CA LYS A 403 -10.53 -21.82 17.49
C LYS A 403 -10.54 -20.88 18.69
N GLN A 404 -10.52 -19.57 18.44
CA GLN A 404 -10.68 -18.58 19.51
C GLN A 404 -11.99 -18.80 20.30
N GLU A 405 -13.09 -19.14 19.64
CA GLU A 405 -14.35 -19.50 20.29
C GLU A 405 -14.24 -20.80 21.10
N GLN A 406 -13.60 -21.85 20.57
CA GLN A 406 -13.40 -23.11 21.29
C GLN A 406 -12.53 -22.93 22.54
N GLU A 407 -11.40 -22.24 22.42
CA GLU A 407 -10.49 -22.00 23.56
C GLU A 407 -11.18 -21.22 24.69
N THR A 408 -12.05 -20.25 24.37
CA THR A 408 -12.78 -19.52 25.42
C THR A 408 -13.91 -20.34 26.03
N ILE A 409 -14.52 -21.25 25.28
CA ILE A 409 -15.44 -22.27 25.81
C ILE A 409 -14.69 -23.19 26.78
N ASP A 410 -13.51 -23.67 26.42
CA ASP A 410 -12.70 -24.58 27.24
C ASP A 410 -12.22 -23.91 28.52
N ILE A 411 -11.74 -22.66 28.44
CA ILE A 411 -11.40 -21.86 29.62
C ILE A 411 -12.61 -21.71 30.54
N ARG A 412 -13.79 -21.42 29.98
CA ARG A 412 -15.03 -21.30 30.76
C ARG A 412 -15.42 -22.62 31.42
N ASN A 413 -15.38 -23.73 30.68
CA ASN A 413 -15.71 -25.06 31.19
C ASN A 413 -14.73 -25.48 32.29
N LEU A 414 -13.43 -25.24 32.13
CA LEU A 414 -12.42 -25.53 33.15
C LEU A 414 -12.64 -24.73 34.44
N VAL A 415 -13.09 -23.46 34.34
CA VAL A 415 -13.47 -22.66 35.50
C VAL A 415 -14.72 -23.24 36.17
N VAL A 416 -15.74 -23.63 35.38
CA VAL A 416 -16.98 -24.26 35.88
C VAL A 416 -16.68 -25.59 36.59
N ASP A 417 -15.86 -26.44 35.99
CA ASP A 417 -15.51 -27.75 36.56
C ASP A 417 -14.76 -27.59 37.89
N ARG A 418 -13.88 -26.59 38.00
CA ARG A 418 -13.22 -26.28 39.28
C ARG A 418 -14.15 -25.68 40.33
N THR A 419 -15.23 -25.03 39.92
CA THR A 419 -16.27 -24.58 40.87
C THR A 419 -17.08 -25.72 41.47
N SER A 420 -17.01 -26.92 40.89
CA SER A 420 -17.67 -28.12 41.42
C SER A 420 -16.84 -28.89 42.46
N SER A 421 -15.58 -28.52 42.68
CA SER A 421 -14.64 -29.17 43.60
C SER A 421 -14.21 -28.23 44.73
N ASP A 422 -14.77 -28.38 45.94
CA ASP A 422 -14.36 -27.88 47.30
C ASP A 422 -13.63 -26.52 47.48
N ILE A 423 -13.55 -25.66 46.46
CA ILE A 423 -12.94 -24.33 46.52
C ILE A 423 -14.01 -23.31 46.89
N ASP A 424 -13.66 -22.35 47.74
CA ASP A 424 -14.55 -21.31 48.26
C ASP A 424 -15.24 -20.53 47.12
N ALA A 425 -16.58 -20.56 47.11
CA ALA A 425 -17.40 -20.00 46.04
C ALA A 425 -17.16 -18.50 45.83
N GLU A 426 -16.77 -17.77 46.89
CA GLU A 426 -16.46 -16.34 46.81
C GLU A 426 -15.23 -16.02 45.96
N GLN A 427 -14.24 -16.93 45.89
CA GLN A 427 -13.03 -16.71 45.09
C GLN A 427 -13.22 -17.02 43.59
N LEU A 428 -14.22 -17.85 43.27
CA LEU A 428 -14.46 -18.33 41.90
C LEU A 428 -15.44 -17.47 41.11
N ILE A 429 -16.34 -16.73 41.77
CA ILE A 429 -17.31 -15.84 41.11
C ILE A 429 -16.63 -14.81 40.18
N PRO A 430 -15.53 -14.13 40.56
CA PRO A 430 -14.84 -13.20 39.66
C PRO A 430 -14.24 -13.87 38.42
N LEU A 431 -13.73 -15.11 38.57
CA LEU A 431 -13.17 -15.90 37.47
C LEU A 431 -14.27 -16.40 36.52
N LEU A 432 -15.41 -16.83 37.05
CA LEU A 432 -16.57 -17.23 36.26
C LEU A 432 -17.13 -16.03 35.48
N ASN A 433 -17.26 -14.87 36.11
CA ASN A 433 -17.69 -13.65 35.42
C ASN A 433 -16.72 -13.22 34.32
N SER A 434 -15.41 -13.31 34.58
CA SER A 434 -14.37 -12.96 33.59
C SER A 434 -14.36 -13.92 32.41
N SER A 435 -14.40 -15.23 32.66
CA SER A 435 -14.47 -16.26 31.61
C SER A 435 -15.77 -16.17 30.80
N GLN A 436 -16.91 -15.89 31.44
CA GLN A 436 -18.17 -15.64 30.75
C GLN A 436 -18.10 -14.40 29.84
N LYS A 437 -17.50 -13.29 30.30
CA LYS A 437 -17.30 -12.08 29.48
C LYS A 437 -16.39 -12.38 28.28
N LEU A 438 -15.33 -13.14 28.49
CA LEU A 438 -14.40 -13.56 27.43
C LEU A 438 -15.08 -14.46 26.38
N TYR A 439 -15.92 -15.40 26.82
CA TYR A 439 -16.75 -16.18 25.90
C TYR A 439 -17.75 -15.31 25.12
N LEU A 440 -18.43 -14.38 25.79
CA LEU A 440 -19.40 -13.49 25.12
C LEU A 440 -18.75 -12.62 24.05
N SER A 441 -17.49 -12.17 24.25
CA SER A 441 -16.73 -11.40 23.25
C SER A 441 -16.20 -12.24 22.07
N THR A 442 -16.31 -13.56 22.14
CA THR A 442 -15.83 -14.51 21.12
C THR A 442 -16.92 -15.48 20.62
N SER A 443 -18.14 -15.33 21.13
CA SER A 443 -19.30 -16.19 20.80
C SER A 443 -19.55 -16.30 19.29
N LYS A 444 -20.20 -17.39 18.87
CA LYS A 444 -20.57 -17.68 17.48
C LYS A 444 -21.07 -16.47 16.68
N ASP A 445 -21.96 -15.66 17.26
CA ASP A 445 -22.52 -14.50 16.58
C ASP A 445 -21.48 -13.36 16.40
N ILE A 446 -20.60 -13.15 17.38
CA ILE A 446 -19.49 -12.19 17.30
C ILE A 446 -18.42 -12.69 16.32
N ARG A 447 -18.06 -13.98 16.36
CA ARG A 447 -17.16 -14.58 15.39
C ARG A 447 -17.65 -14.35 13.96
N ARG A 448 -18.92 -14.64 13.69
CA ARG A 448 -19.53 -14.44 12.37
C ARG A 448 -19.45 -12.99 11.93
N SER A 449 -19.74 -12.04 12.81
CA SER A 449 -19.74 -10.62 12.44
C SER A 449 -18.37 -10.10 12.01
N LYS A 450 -17.27 -10.69 12.50
CA LYS A 450 -15.90 -10.29 12.14
C LYS A 450 -15.55 -10.53 10.66
N SER A 451 -16.08 -11.57 10.02
CA SER A 451 -15.75 -11.91 8.62
C SER A 451 -16.93 -11.87 7.64
N ILE A 452 -18.17 -11.69 8.13
CA ILE A 452 -19.39 -11.77 7.30
C ILE A 452 -19.39 -10.83 6.08
N THR A 453 -18.85 -9.62 6.22
CA THR A 453 -18.82 -8.65 5.11
C THR A 453 -17.93 -9.14 3.98
N SER A 454 -16.72 -9.61 4.30
CA SER A 454 -15.76 -10.12 3.32
C SER A 454 -16.26 -11.40 2.66
N VAL A 455 -16.82 -12.34 3.44
CA VAL A 455 -17.38 -13.59 2.88
C VAL A 455 -18.58 -13.31 1.97
N ARG A 456 -19.44 -12.34 2.32
CA ARG A 456 -20.55 -11.92 1.44
C ARG A 456 -20.04 -11.30 0.14
N GLN A 457 -19.01 -10.48 0.20
CA GLN A 457 -18.41 -9.89 -1.00
C GLN A 457 -17.80 -10.96 -1.90
N LEU A 458 -17.07 -11.92 -1.31
CA LEU A 458 -16.52 -13.08 -2.02
C LEU A 458 -17.61 -13.86 -2.76
N PHE A 459 -18.72 -14.21 -2.09
CA PHE A 459 -19.80 -14.97 -2.73
C PHE A 459 -20.69 -14.14 -3.65
N ALA A 460 -20.70 -12.81 -3.53
CA ALA A 460 -21.37 -11.92 -4.47
C ALA A 460 -20.56 -11.70 -5.77
N TYR A 461 -19.25 -11.93 -5.74
CA TYR A 461 -18.35 -11.67 -6.87
C TYR A 461 -18.82 -12.31 -8.18
N PRO A 462 -19.18 -13.61 -8.27
CA PRO A 462 -19.63 -14.20 -9.53
C PRO A 462 -20.83 -13.47 -10.13
N VAL A 463 -21.83 -13.12 -9.32
CA VAL A 463 -23.02 -12.40 -9.79
C VAL A 463 -22.67 -10.97 -10.22
N GLN A 464 -21.81 -10.28 -9.47
CA GLN A 464 -21.39 -8.91 -9.79
C GLN A 464 -20.58 -8.87 -11.08
N ARG A 465 -19.66 -9.82 -11.30
CA ARG A 465 -18.85 -9.95 -12.51
C ARG A 465 -19.71 -9.93 -13.77
N TYR A 466 -20.76 -10.76 -13.82
CA TYR A 466 -21.61 -10.88 -15.01
C TYR A 466 -22.62 -9.73 -15.19
N ARG A 467 -22.92 -8.94 -14.15
CA ARG A 467 -23.81 -7.75 -14.29
C ARG A 467 -23.23 -6.66 -15.18
N TYR A 468 -21.90 -6.52 -15.21
CA TYR A 468 -21.24 -5.47 -15.98
C TYR A 468 -21.16 -5.76 -17.50
N TRP A 469 -21.47 -6.99 -17.93
CA TRP A 469 -21.26 -7.42 -19.33
C TRP A 469 -22.52 -7.34 -20.22
N GLY A 470 -23.59 -6.71 -19.75
CA GLY A 470 -24.67 -6.18 -20.61
C GLY A 470 -25.55 -7.20 -21.36
N GLU A 471 -25.30 -8.50 -21.30
CA GLU A 471 -26.12 -9.50 -21.98
C GLU A 471 -27.13 -10.18 -21.05
N SER A 472 -28.27 -10.56 -21.60
CA SER A 472 -29.44 -11.18 -20.94
C SER A 472 -29.19 -12.59 -20.38
N GLN A 473 -27.99 -12.89 -19.90
CA GLN A 473 -27.63 -14.20 -19.39
C GLN A 473 -27.98 -14.33 -17.91
N THR A 474 -28.60 -15.44 -17.56
CA THR A 474 -28.83 -15.84 -16.17
C THR A 474 -27.52 -15.82 -15.39
N PHE A 475 -27.40 -14.95 -14.39
CA PHE A 475 -26.22 -14.88 -13.53
C PHE A 475 -26.00 -16.23 -12.84
N PRO A 476 -24.84 -16.88 -13.02
CA PRO A 476 -24.60 -18.16 -12.37
C PRO A 476 -24.63 -17.94 -10.85
N PRO A 477 -25.46 -18.70 -10.11
CA PRO A 477 -25.34 -18.74 -8.65
C PRO A 477 -23.94 -19.24 -8.28
N ILE A 478 -23.48 -18.92 -7.07
CA ILE A 478 -22.15 -19.32 -6.57
C ILE A 478 -21.89 -20.82 -6.78
N ASP A 479 -22.89 -21.67 -6.56
CA ASP A 479 -22.78 -23.12 -6.75
C ASP A 479 -22.46 -23.52 -8.21
N LEU A 480 -23.09 -22.86 -9.19
CA LEU A 480 -22.79 -23.10 -10.60
C LEU A 480 -21.41 -22.55 -10.98
N TYR A 481 -21.01 -21.41 -10.40
CA TYR A 481 -19.66 -20.88 -10.58
C TYR A 481 -18.60 -21.86 -10.07
N LEU A 482 -18.76 -22.39 -8.86
CA LEU A 482 -17.87 -23.38 -8.27
C LEU A 482 -17.77 -24.64 -9.15
N THR A 483 -18.91 -25.15 -9.60
CA THR A 483 -18.96 -26.30 -10.52
C THR A 483 -18.18 -26.04 -11.82
N ASN A 484 -18.40 -24.88 -12.44
CA ASN A 484 -17.78 -24.52 -13.71
C ASN A 484 -16.26 -24.30 -13.59
N GLN A 485 -15.80 -23.78 -12.45
CA GLN A 485 -14.36 -23.59 -12.19
C GLN A 485 -13.70 -24.81 -11.56
N ASN A 486 -14.48 -25.86 -11.23
CA ASN A 486 -14.01 -27.01 -10.45
C ASN A 486 -13.38 -26.58 -9.11
N PHE A 487 -14.00 -25.60 -8.44
CA PHE A 487 -13.58 -25.10 -7.14
C PHE A 487 -14.43 -25.67 -6.02
N LYS A 488 -13.80 -25.87 -4.87
CA LYS A 488 -14.48 -26.26 -3.63
C LYS A 488 -14.23 -25.22 -2.54
N VAL A 489 -15.22 -25.01 -1.68
CA VAL A 489 -15.14 -24.05 -0.58
C VAL A 489 -15.26 -24.72 0.78
N SER A 490 -14.62 -24.13 1.78
CA SER A 490 -14.75 -24.58 3.17
C SER A 490 -16.16 -24.35 3.71
N ARG A 491 -16.64 -25.33 4.49
CA ARG A 491 -17.92 -25.22 5.23
C ARG A 491 -17.92 -24.07 6.22
N LEU A 492 -16.76 -23.66 6.73
CA LEU A 492 -16.64 -22.50 7.64
C LEU A 492 -17.14 -21.22 7.00
N LEU A 493 -16.94 -21.04 5.69
CA LEU A 493 -17.43 -19.85 4.99
C LEU A 493 -18.95 -19.84 4.94
N ILE A 494 -19.57 -20.99 4.68
CA ILE A 494 -21.03 -21.14 4.68
C ILE A 494 -21.58 -20.87 6.08
N ASP A 495 -20.91 -21.38 7.10
CA ASP A 495 -21.26 -21.12 8.49
C ASP A 495 -21.24 -19.64 8.86
N VAL A 496 -20.42 -18.83 8.20
CA VAL A 496 -20.36 -17.37 8.38
C VAL A 496 -21.58 -16.69 7.74
N VAL A 497 -21.98 -17.13 6.54
CA VAL A 497 -23.10 -16.55 5.78
C VAL A 497 -24.36 -17.40 5.84
N LYS A 498 -25.33 -16.98 6.67
CA LYS A 498 -26.66 -17.61 6.65
C LYS A 498 -27.31 -17.48 5.26
N ASN A 499 -27.95 -18.55 4.79
CA ASN A 499 -28.80 -18.61 3.58
C ASN A 499 -28.06 -18.61 2.23
N ILE A 500 -26.94 -19.31 2.12
CA ILE A 500 -26.34 -19.65 0.82
C ILE A 500 -26.37 -21.16 0.67
N ASP A 501 -27.03 -21.63 -0.39
CA ASP A 501 -27.08 -23.05 -0.74
C ASP A 501 -25.94 -23.35 -1.72
N ILE A 502 -25.01 -24.22 -1.30
CA ILE A 502 -23.93 -24.77 -2.10
C ILE A 502 -24.05 -26.29 -2.04
N SER A 503 -23.98 -26.95 -3.19
CA SER A 503 -24.05 -28.41 -3.28
C SER A 503 -22.86 -29.07 -2.60
N GLU A 504 -23.08 -30.26 -2.04
CA GLU A 504 -22.05 -31.02 -1.32
C GLU A 504 -20.81 -31.31 -2.17
N ASP A 505 -20.96 -31.48 -3.49
CA ASP A 505 -19.85 -31.70 -4.42
C ASP A 505 -18.90 -30.49 -4.51
N ASN A 506 -19.41 -29.28 -4.23
CA ASN A 506 -18.64 -28.03 -4.21
C ASN A 506 -18.12 -27.65 -2.81
N LEU A 507 -18.29 -28.54 -1.82
CA LEU A 507 -17.74 -28.37 -0.48
C LEU A 507 -16.46 -29.17 -0.31
N LEU A 508 -15.52 -28.59 0.42
CA LEU A 508 -14.40 -29.36 0.96
C LEU A 508 -14.92 -30.30 2.04
N ASN A 509 -14.39 -31.52 2.06
CA ASN A 509 -14.67 -32.46 3.13
C ASN A 509 -14.13 -31.92 4.46
N GLU A 510 -14.89 -32.15 5.53
CA GLU A 510 -14.49 -31.75 6.87
C GLU A 510 -13.17 -32.44 7.26
N GLY A 511 -12.21 -31.64 7.72
CA GLY A 511 -10.88 -32.12 8.09
C GLY A 511 -9.90 -32.37 6.94
N TRP A 512 -10.26 -32.01 5.71
CA TRP A 512 -9.32 -31.95 4.59
C TRP A 512 -8.19 -30.94 4.86
N TRP A 513 -7.00 -31.19 4.32
CA TRP A 513 -5.89 -30.26 4.50
C TRP A 513 -4.86 -30.36 3.39
N GLU A 514 -4.23 -29.23 3.12
CA GLU A 514 -3.04 -29.13 2.32
C GLU A 514 -1.94 -28.45 3.12
N PHE A 515 -0.70 -28.81 2.82
CA PHE A 515 0.48 -28.26 3.44
C PHE A 515 1.52 -27.95 2.36
N GLU A 516 2.05 -26.73 2.38
CA GLU A 516 3.01 -26.24 1.39
C GLU A 516 4.30 -25.75 2.05
N PHE A 517 5.42 -25.97 1.37
CA PHE A 517 6.71 -25.40 1.74
C PHE A 517 7.60 -25.18 0.51
N GLU A 518 8.59 -24.31 0.64
CA GLU A 518 9.54 -24.03 -0.45
C GLU A 518 10.66 -25.07 -0.49
N LEU A 519 11.00 -25.53 -1.69
CA LEU A 519 12.17 -26.37 -1.96
C LEU A 519 13.46 -25.54 -1.81
N ARG A 520 14.38 -25.99 -0.96
CA ARG A 520 15.65 -25.32 -0.67
C ARG A 520 16.83 -26.14 -1.18
N ASP A 521 17.98 -25.50 -1.31
CA ASP A 521 19.25 -26.20 -1.54
C ASP A 521 20.36 -25.59 -0.70
N GLU A 522 21.26 -26.46 -0.24
CA GLU A 522 22.47 -26.16 0.52
C GLU A 522 23.71 -26.81 -0.14
N VAL A 523 23.52 -27.53 -1.24
CA VAL A 523 24.52 -28.28 -2.00
C VAL A 523 24.65 -27.65 -3.39
N VAL A 524 25.86 -27.67 -3.97
CA VAL A 524 26.14 -27.05 -5.28
C VAL A 524 25.88 -28.02 -6.44
N ASP A 525 25.58 -29.29 -6.16
CA ASP A 525 25.46 -30.36 -7.15
C ASP A 525 24.02 -30.56 -7.64
N PHE A 526 23.89 -31.07 -8.86
CA PHE A 526 22.58 -31.45 -9.41
C PHE A 526 22.08 -32.74 -8.74
N VAL A 527 21.05 -32.62 -7.90
CA VAL A 527 20.48 -33.72 -7.13
C VAL A 527 18.94 -33.71 -7.21
N ASN A 528 18.32 -34.84 -6.86
CA ASN A 528 16.87 -34.93 -6.70
C ASN A 528 16.49 -35.06 -5.22
N TYR A 529 15.48 -34.30 -4.83
CA TYR A 529 14.97 -34.21 -3.48
C TYR A 529 13.76 -35.10 -3.23
N TYR A 530 13.73 -35.63 -2.02
CA TYR A 530 12.61 -36.36 -1.43
C TYR A 530 12.26 -35.73 -0.07
N PHE A 531 11.06 -36.05 0.41
CA PHE A 531 10.49 -35.40 1.58
C PHE A 531 9.89 -36.43 2.53
N LEU A 532 10.10 -36.22 3.82
CA LEU A 532 9.38 -36.86 4.90
C LEU A 532 8.56 -35.79 5.62
N LEU A 533 7.26 -36.00 5.71
CA LEU A 533 6.34 -35.19 6.50
C LEU A 533 5.93 -35.96 7.75
N GLU A 534 6.11 -35.35 8.91
CA GLU A 534 5.57 -35.81 10.19
C GLU A 534 4.53 -34.79 10.68
N VAL A 535 3.35 -35.26 11.06
CA VAL A 535 2.25 -34.41 11.55
C VAL A 535 1.99 -34.71 13.00
N TYR A 536 1.94 -33.68 13.83
CA TYR A 536 1.75 -33.76 15.28
C TYR A 536 0.54 -32.95 15.73
N ASN A 537 -0.15 -33.44 16.75
CA ASN A 537 -1.24 -32.71 17.42
C ASN A 537 -0.76 -31.84 18.60
N ASN A 538 0.56 -31.73 18.82
CA ASN A 538 1.14 -31.03 19.96
C ASN A 538 2.46 -30.30 19.58
N PRO A 539 2.70 -29.09 20.11
CA PRO A 539 3.91 -28.31 19.79
C PRO A 539 5.22 -28.96 20.24
N ILE A 540 5.18 -29.89 21.20
CA ILE A 540 6.38 -30.62 21.68
C ILE A 540 6.93 -31.53 20.57
N MET A 541 6.11 -31.93 19.60
CA MET A 541 6.47 -32.81 18.47
C MET A 541 7.26 -34.07 18.90
N SER A 542 6.84 -34.67 20.02
CA SER A 542 7.36 -35.97 20.46
C SER A 542 6.61 -37.11 19.77
N HIS A 543 7.19 -38.31 19.80
CA HIS A 543 6.58 -39.50 19.19
C HIS A 543 5.23 -39.88 19.80
N GLU A 544 4.93 -39.43 21.02
CA GLU A 544 3.63 -39.63 21.69
C GLU A 544 2.48 -38.88 21.00
N TYR A 545 2.80 -37.77 20.33
CA TYR A 545 1.83 -36.87 19.70
C TYR A 545 1.85 -36.95 18.17
N LEU A 546 2.54 -37.95 17.62
CA LEU A 546 2.66 -38.16 16.18
C LEU A 546 1.37 -38.77 15.63
N GLU A 547 0.67 -38.02 14.78
CA GLU A 547 -0.53 -38.50 14.09
C GLU A 547 -0.16 -39.43 12.93
N PHE A 548 0.75 -38.98 12.07
CA PHE A 548 1.23 -39.79 10.95
C PHE A 548 2.53 -39.27 10.32
N THR A 549 3.18 -40.17 9.58
CA THR A 549 4.41 -39.90 8.81
C THR A 549 4.20 -40.25 7.34
N ARG A 550 4.61 -39.38 6.42
CA ARG A 550 4.40 -39.52 4.97
C ARG A 550 5.66 -39.25 4.19
N ASN A 551 6.02 -40.20 3.32
CA ASN A 551 7.22 -40.10 2.50
C ASN A 551 6.86 -39.86 1.04
N SER A 552 7.61 -38.97 0.37
CA SER A 552 7.32 -38.54 -1.00
C SER A 552 7.64 -39.56 -2.09
N TYR A 553 8.35 -40.65 -1.79
CA TYR A 553 8.62 -41.70 -2.80
C TYR A 553 7.59 -42.84 -2.83
N ASP A 554 6.74 -42.94 -1.81
CA ASP A 554 5.80 -44.08 -1.64
C ASP A 554 4.33 -43.68 -1.85
N ILE A 555 4.05 -42.40 -2.12
CA ILE A 555 2.69 -41.85 -2.01
C ILE A 555 2.41 -40.78 -3.09
N ASP A 556 1.25 -40.88 -3.74
CA ASP A 556 0.79 -40.00 -4.82
C ASP A 556 0.24 -38.63 -4.34
N ASN A 557 0.20 -38.38 -3.04
CA ASN A 557 -0.33 -37.16 -2.42
C ASN A 557 0.64 -35.98 -2.49
N TRP A 558 1.86 -36.23 -2.94
CA TRP A 558 2.90 -35.23 -3.07
C TRP A 558 2.92 -34.60 -4.45
N LEU A 559 2.93 -33.28 -4.47
CA LEU A 559 2.99 -32.46 -5.66
C LEU A 559 4.18 -31.50 -5.57
N TYR A 560 4.70 -31.11 -6.73
CA TYR A 560 5.65 -29.99 -6.83
C TYR A 560 5.15 -28.98 -7.87
N GLU A 561 5.47 -27.72 -7.63
CA GLU A 561 5.18 -26.61 -8.51
C GLU A 561 6.13 -26.65 -9.72
N LYS A 562 5.63 -27.15 -10.85
CA LYS A 562 6.39 -27.26 -12.10
C LYS A 562 6.49 -25.92 -12.82
N GLU A 563 5.39 -25.20 -12.85
CA GLU A 563 5.27 -23.81 -13.31
C GLU A 563 4.56 -23.05 -12.19
N LYS A 564 4.62 -21.71 -12.20
CA LYS A 564 4.06 -20.89 -11.11
C LYS A 564 2.59 -21.29 -10.85
N ASP A 565 2.30 -21.74 -9.64
CA ASP A 565 1.01 -22.24 -9.16
C ASP A 565 0.44 -23.47 -9.91
N ILE A 566 1.21 -24.09 -10.80
CA ILE A 566 0.85 -25.36 -11.48
C ILE A 566 1.53 -26.53 -10.77
N PHE A 567 0.75 -27.25 -9.97
CA PHE A 567 1.20 -28.40 -9.20
C PHE A 567 0.98 -29.71 -9.97
N VAL A 568 2.04 -30.52 -10.05
CA VAL A 568 1.99 -31.86 -10.65
C VAL A 568 2.59 -32.90 -9.69
N PRO A 569 2.21 -34.19 -9.80
CA PRO A 569 2.77 -35.25 -8.94
C PRO A 569 4.30 -35.30 -8.96
N ILE A 570 4.90 -35.51 -7.80
CA ILE A 570 6.35 -35.73 -7.69
C ILE A 570 6.72 -37.00 -8.47
N PRO A 571 7.72 -36.96 -9.37
CA PRO A 571 8.13 -38.14 -10.10
C PRO A 571 8.88 -39.12 -9.17
N GLN A 572 8.92 -40.40 -9.51
CA GLN A 572 9.59 -41.44 -8.70
C GLN A 572 11.08 -41.13 -8.40
N ILE A 573 11.74 -40.36 -9.26
CA ILE A 573 13.13 -39.94 -9.11
C ILE A 573 13.33 -38.75 -8.15
N GLY A 574 12.26 -38.18 -7.58
CA GLY A 574 12.31 -36.99 -6.72
C GLY A 574 12.24 -35.67 -7.51
N VAL A 575 12.25 -34.54 -6.80
CA VAL A 575 12.20 -33.21 -7.41
C VAL A 575 13.60 -32.69 -7.67
N SER A 576 13.93 -32.38 -8.92
CA SER A 576 15.24 -31.87 -9.33
C SER A 576 15.58 -30.54 -8.66
N SER A 577 16.87 -30.33 -8.33
CA SER A 577 17.39 -29.05 -7.83
C SER A 577 17.22 -27.88 -8.81
N SER A 578 16.86 -28.13 -10.06
CA SER A 578 16.42 -27.07 -10.99
C SER A 578 15.14 -26.33 -10.55
N TYR A 579 14.39 -26.89 -9.59
CA TYR A 579 13.14 -26.32 -9.06
C TYR A 579 13.32 -25.64 -7.70
N ILE A 580 14.55 -25.31 -7.29
CA ILE A 580 14.78 -24.52 -6.05
C ILE A 580 13.97 -23.23 -6.07
N GLY A 581 13.40 -22.87 -4.91
CA GLY A 581 12.51 -21.72 -4.77
C GLY A 581 11.06 -22.01 -5.16
N ARG A 582 10.76 -23.21 -5.70
CA ARG A 582 9.40 -23.65 -6.02
C ARG A 582 8.74 -24.33 -4.83
N LYS A 583 7.42 -24.33 -4.84
CA LYS A 583 6.62 -24.94 -3.77
C LYS A 583 6.51 -26.46 -3.93
N ILE A 584 6.54 -27.15 -2.80
CA ILE A 584 6.16 -28.55 -2.63
C ILE A 584 4.86 -28.57 -1.85
N ARG A 585 3.89 -29.36 -2.29
CA ARG A 585 2.58 -29.50 -1.64
C ARG A 585 2.32 -30.95 -1.27
N TYR A 586 1.88 -31.17 -0.04
CA TYR A 586 1.18 -32.38 0.36
C TYR A 586 -0.31 -32.05 0.48
N GLN A 587 -1.17 -32.91 -0.07
CA GLN A 587 -2.61 -32.78 0.07
C GLN A 587 -3.18 -34.08 0.67
N SER A 588 -3.98 -34.00 1.73
CA SER A 588 -4.87 -35.11 2.03
C SER A 588 -5.92 -35.17 0.92
N ARG A 589 -6.21 -36.35 0.36
CA ARG A 589 -7.08 -36.41 -0.84
C ARG A 589 -8.51 -36.79 -0.51
N GLU A 590 -9.41 -36.16 -1.25
CA GLU A 590 -10.81 -36.52 -1.40
C GLU A 590 -10.92 -37.73 -2.33
N ASP A 591 -11.77 -38.67 -1.93
CA ASP A 591 -12.01 -39.99 -2.53
C ASP A 591 -11.84 -40.05 -4.07
N THR A 592 -10.74 -40.65 -4.54
CA THR A 592 -10.60 -41.10 -5.93
C THR A 592 -9.98 -42.50 -5.95
N ALA A 593 -10.53 -43.37 -6.81
CA ALA A 593 -10.31 -44.83 -6.88
C ALA A 593 -8.87 -45.33 -7.13
N LEU A 594 -7.85 -44.47 -7.00
CA LEU A 594 -6.46 -44.74 -7.34
C LEU A 594 -5.47 -44.64 -6.16
N ILE A 595 -5.89 -44.31 -4.92
CA ILE A 595 -4.95 -44.03 -3.81
C ILE A 595 -5.34 -44.77 -2.51
N LYS A 596 -4.33 -45.02 -1.66
CA LYS A 596 -4.33 -46.02 -0.57
C LYS A 596 -4.65 -45.48 0.84
N TYR A 597 -4.68 -44.16 1.08
CA TYR A 597 -4.87 -43.56 2.42
C TYR A 597 -5.68 -42.25 2.39
N ASN A 598 -6.74 -42.17 3.21
CA ASN A 598 -7.51 -40.94 3.49
C ASN A 598 -7.15 -40.43 4.90
N GLU A 599 -6.63 -39.21 5.00
CA GLU A 599 -6.21 -38.58 6.28
C GLU A 599 -7.02 -37.32 6.53
N TYR A 600 -7.84 -37.34 7.57
CA TYR A 600 -8.60 -36.18 8.02
C TYR A 600 -8.07 -35.73 9.37
N LEU A 601 -8.01 -34.41 9.56
CA LEU A 601 -7.60 -33.76 10.80
C LEU A 601 -8.78 -33.01 11.42
N ASP A 602 -8.74 -32.75 12.72
CA ASP A 602 -9.84 -32.06 13.39
C ASP A 602 -9.92 -30.58 12.98
N ARG A 603 -11.08 -30.16 12.50
CA ARG A 603 -11.34 -28.78 12.06
C ARG A 603 -11.18 -27.80 13.23
N GLY A 604 -10.45 -26.72 12.99
CA GLY A 604 -10.17 -25.69 14.00
C GLY A 604 -9.01 -26.02 14.92
N GLU A 605 -8.48 -27.24 14.87
CA GLU A 605 -7.29 -27.61 15.63
C GLU A 605 -6.01 -27.18 14.92
N THR A 606 -4.98 -26.91 15.73
CA THR A 606 -3.64 -26.55 15.25
C THR A 606 -2.78 -27.79 15.24
N TYR A 607 -2.27 -28.13 14.05
CA TYR A 607 -1.32 -29.21 13.88
C TYR A 607 0.06 -28.65 13.56
N TYR A 608 1.07 -29.44 13.89
CA TYR A 608 2.46 -29.08 13.75
C TYR A 608 3.11 -30.03 12.75
N PHE A 609 3.74 -29.47 11.73
CA PHE A 609 4.27 -30.21 10.58
C PHE A 609 5.78 -30.15 10.64
N ARG A 610 6.44 -31.31 10.66
CA ARG A 610 7.90 -31.39 10.50
C ARG A 610 8.21 -31.93 9.12
N ILE A 611 9.00 -31.18 8.36
CA ILE A 611 9.50 -31.58 7.05
C ILE A 611 10.99 -31.88 7.13
N ILE A 612 11.35 -33.07 6.64
CA ILE A 612 12.73 -33.46 6.39
C ILE A 612 12.91 -33.57 4.88
N GLN A 613 13.75 -32.71 4.32
CA GLN A 613 14.20 -32.81 2.94
C GLN A 613 15.45 -33.68 2.89
N TYR A 614 15.57 -34.57 1.91
CA TYR A 614 16.75 -35.43 1.79
C TYR A 614 17.04 -35.83 0.33
N THR A 615 18.29 -36.20 0.07
CA THR A 615 18.76 -36.78 -1.20
C THR A 615 19.13 -38.24 -0.99
N ARG A 616 19.07 -39.06 -2.05
CA ARG A 616 19.47 -40.49 -1.98
C ARG A 616 20.90 -40.73 -2.47
N VAL A 617 21.41 -39.88 -3.37
CA VAL A 617 22.75 -40.01 -3.97
C VAL A 617 23.35 -38.62 -4.14
N PRO A 618 24.28 -38.17 -3.27
CA PRO A 618 24.67 -38.81 -2.00
C PRO A 618 23.50 -38.84 -1.00
N GLU A 619 23.51 -39.76 -0.04
CA GLU A 619 22.53 -39.78 1.04
C GLU A 619 22.82 -38.63 2.01
N MET A 620 21.98 -37.60 1.98
CA MET A 620 22.11 -36.43 2.82
C MET A 620 20.71 -36.00 3.26
N ALA A 621 20.51 -35.89 4.57
CA ALA A 621 19.31 -35.30 5.15
C ALA A 621 19.62 -33.86 5.55
N TYR A 622 18.73 -32.96 5.18
CA TYR A 622 18.80 -31.55 5.55
C TYR A 622 18.19 -31.37 6.94
N ASP A 623 18.50 -30.23 7.58
CA ASP A 623 17.86 -29.86 8.83
C ASP A 623 16.33 -29.81 8.65
N TYR A 624 15.64 -30.37 9.64
CA TYR A 624 14.18 -30.40 9.61
C TYR A 624 13.61 -29.00 9.80
N ARG A 625 12.45 -28.76 9.19
CA ARG A 625 11.71 -27.50 9.32
C ARG A 625 10.38 -27.76 9.98
N ASN A 626 10.03 -26.92 10.95
CA ASN A 626 8.78 -27.00 11.68
C ASN A 626 7.83 -25.91 11.18
N PHE A 627 6.57 -26.27 11.03
CA PHE A 627 5.48 -25.39 10.64
C PHE A 627 4.29 -25.66 11.54
N GLU A 628 3.38 -24.71 11.62
CA GLU A 628 2.08 -24.86 12.29
C GLU A 628 0.98 -24.40 11.35
N GLN A 629 -0.16 -25.10 11.37
CA GLN A 629 -1.31 -24.75 10.56
C GLN A 629 -2.59 -25.13 11.28
N ILE A 630 -3.58 -24.23 11.21
CA ILE A 630 -4.95 -24.50 11.63
C ILE A 630 -5.74 -25.15 10.48
N ILE A 631 -6.49 -26.21 10.79
CA ILE A 631 -7.31 -26.91 9.80
C ILE A 631 -8.61 -26.13 9.58
N TYR A 632 -8.83 -25.69 8.34
CA TYR A 632 -9.89 -24.72 8.03
C TYR A 632 -11.07 -25.30 7.24
N THR A 633 -11.07 -26.59 6.89
CA THR A 633 -12.16 -27.23 6.14
C THR A 633 -13.14 -27.99 7.01
#